data_AF-A0A7V0MJD1-F1
#
_entry.id   AF-A0A7V0MJD1-F1
#
_cell.length_a   1.000
_cell.length_b   1.000
_cell.length_c   1.000
_cell.angle_alpha   90.00
_cell.angle_beta   90.00
_cell.angle_gamma   90.00
#
_symmetry.space_group_name_H-M   'P 1'
#
loop_
_entity.id
_entity.type
_entity.pdbx_description
1 polymer ?
#
loop_
_entity_poly.entity_id
_entity_poly.type
_entity_poly.pdbx_seq_one_letter_code
_entity_poly.pdbx_strand_id
1 'polypeptide(L)'
;MPVKAFIGLGNPGSKYENTRHNIGFMVLDKLVGKLGTDITRSKFSGLWGQVIIGDARIYLIKPQTYMNLSGESVGRFLDYFKIR
;
A
#
# COMPACT_ATOMS: atom_id res chain seq x y z
N MET A 1 1.90 -8.34 19.13
CA MET A 1 1.30 -8.41 17.79
C MET A 1 2.26 -7.75 16.82
N PRO A 2 3.04 -8.52 16.04
CA PRO A 2 3.92 -7.97 15.01
C PRO A 2 3.13 -7.07 14.04
N VAL A 3 3.73 -5.96 13.64
CA VAL A 3 3.14 -5.04 12.65
C VAL A 3 4.08 -5.00 11.44
N LYS A 4 3.51 -5.19 10.25
CA LYS A 4 4.24 -5.14 8.98
C LYS A 4 3.53 -4.21 8.01
N ALA A 5 4.28 -3.65 7.06
CA ALA A 5 3.75 -2.89 5.93
C ALA A 5 4.20 -3.53 4.61
N PHE A 6 3.25 -3.78 3.72
CA PHE A 6 3.50 -4.11 2.32
C PHE A 6 3.18 -2.90 1.47
N ILE A 7 4.21 -2.35 0.83
CA ILE A 7 4.11 -1.15 0.01
C ILE A 7 4.19 -1.54 -1.46
N GLY A 8 3.12 -1.28 -2.20
CA GLY A 8 3.10 -1.41 -3.65
C GLY A 8 3.47 -0.07 -4.25
N LEU A 9 4.59 0.01 -4.96
CA LEU A 9 4.98 1.23 -5.67
C LEU A 9 4.33 1.28 -7.06
N GLY A 10 4.06 2.50 -7.53
CA GLY A 10 3.37 2.76 -8.79
C GLY A 10 3.04 4.23 -8.98
N ASN A 11 2.46 4.56 -10.13
CA ASN A 11 1.89 5.86 -10.43
C ASN A 11 0.35 5.79 -10.39
N PRO A 12 -0.33 6.80 -9.83
CA PRO A 12 -1.78 6.88 -9.81
C PRO A 12 -2.36 7.31 -11.18
N GLY A 13 -3.54 6.81 -11.51
CA GLY A 13 -4.29 7.18 -12.71
C GLY A 13 -4.32 6.11 -13.80
N SER A 14 -5.41 6.10 -14.57
CA SER A 14 -5.73 5.05 -15.55
C SER A 14 -4.64 4.78 -16.59
N LYS A 15 -3.93 5.83 -17.02
CA LYS A 15 -2.81 5.71 -17.98
C LYS A 15 -1.65 4.84 -17.50
N TYR A 16 -1.54 4.54 -16.19
CA TYR A 16 -0.43 3.76 -15.64
C TYR A 16 -0.81 2.34 -15.23
N GLU A 17 -2.10 1.99 -15.20
CA GLU A 17 -2.62 0.73 -14.61
C GLU A 17 -1.93 -0.52 -15.14
N ASN A 18 -1.61 -0.56 -16.43
CA ASN A 18 -1.01 -1.72 -17.10
C ASN A 18 0.46 -1.49 -17.50
N THR A 19 1.17 -0.62 -16.79
CA THR A 19 2.60 -0.38 -17.02
C THR A 19 3.46 -1.25 -16.11
N ARG A 20 4.67 -1.61 -16.56
CA ARG A 20 5.64 -2.37 -15.75
C ARG A 20 5.98 -1.66 -14.43
N HIS A 21 5.93 -0.32 -14.43
CA HIS A 21 6.16 0.52 -13.25
C HIS A 21 5.06 0.38 -12.18
N ASN A 22 3.87 -0.11 -12.53
CA ASN A 22 2.75 -0.30 -11.61
C ASN A 22 2.64 -1.74 -11.07
N ILE A 23 3.62 -2.61 -11.31
CA ILE A 23 3.57 -4.00 -10.86
C ILE A 23 3.36 -4.11 -9.34
N GLY A 24 3.92 -3.18 -8.54
CA GLY A 24 3.72 -3.13 -7.10
C GLY A 24 2.25 -2.91 -6.71
N PHE A 25 1.55 -1.98 -7.39
CA PHE A 25 0.11 -1.80 -7.22
C PHE A 25 -0.66 -3.06 -7.61
N MET A 26 -0.36 -3.66 -8.76
CA MET A 26 -1.05 -4.85 -9.25
C MET A 26 -0.88 -6.06 -8.32
N VAL A 27 0.29 -6.20 -7.69
CA VAL A 27 0.54 -7.24 -6.69
C VAL A 27 -0.37 -7.03 -5.49
N LEU A 28 -0.49 -5.80 -4.97
CA LEU A 28 -1.39 -5.53 -3.85
C LEU A 28 -2.85 -5.76 -4.22
N ASP A 29 -3.27 -5.35 -5.42
CA ASP A 29 -4.65 -5.55 -5.90
C ASP A 29 -5.01 -7.04 -6.00
N LYS A 30 -4.07 -7.89 -6.43
CA LYS A 30 -4.26 -9.36 -6.40
C LYS A 30 -4.19 -9.94 -4.98
N LEU A 31 -3.32 -9.39 -4.13
CA LEU A 31 -3.11 -9.89 -2.78
C LEU A 31 -4.35 -9.64 -1.91
N VAL A 32 -4.96 -8.47 -1.99
CA VAL A 32 -6.14 -8.14 -1.18
C VAL A 32 -7.32 -9.07 -1.48
N GLY A 33 -7.52 -9.44 -2.75
CA GLY A 33 -8.54 -10.43 -3.15
C GLY A 33 -8.30 -11.82 -2.55
N LYS A 34 -7.05 -12.26 -2.43
CA LYS A 34 -6.71 -13.54 -1.77
C LYS A 34 -6.87 -13.50 -0.25
N LEU A 35 -6.72 -12.33 0.35
CA LEU A 35 -6.78 -12.12 1.79
C LEU A 35 -8.17 -11.72 2.30
N GLY A 36 -9.16 -11.57 1.41
CA GLY A 36 -10.50 -11.14 1.79
C GLY A 36 -10.54 -9.73 2.37
N THR A 37 -9.67 -8.83 1.87
CA THR A 37 -9.55 -7.44 2.32
C THR A 37 -9.56 -6.49 1.12
N ASP A 38 -9.47 -5.20 1.37
CA ASP A 38 -9.54 -4.12 0.38
C ASP A 38 -8.58 -2.97 0.72
N ILE A 39 -8.26 -2.13 -0.28
CA ILE A 39 -7.51 -0.89 -0.12
C ILE A 39 -8.44 0.29 -0.44
N THR A 40 -9.28 0.67 0.52
CA THR A 40 -10.33 1.69 0.36
C THR A 40 -10.09 2.96 1.17
N ARG A 41 -9.18 2.91 2.16
CA ARG A 41 -8.92 4.06 3.02
C ARG A 41 -7.92 4.99 2.38
N SER A 42 -8.11 6.30 2.53
CA SER A 42 -7.17 7.32 2.05
C SER A 42 -6.56 8.07 3.23
N LYS A 43 -5.22 8.18 3.27
CA LYS A 43 -4.48 9.00 4.24
C LYS A 43 -3.06 9.24 3.72
N PHE A 44 -2.43 10.34 4.15
CA PHE A 44 -1.01 10.63 3.83
C PHE A 44 -0.68 10.52 2.34
N SER A 45 -1.56 11.05 1.48
CA SER A 45 -1.40 10.98 0.03
C SER A 45 -1.21 9.55 -0.49
N GLY A 46 -1.88 8.57 0.13
CA GLY A 46 -1.83 7.16 -0.21
C GLY A 46 -3.17 6.47 0.05
N LEU A 47 -3.43 5.41 -0.71
CA LEU A 47 -4.51 4.48 -0.41
C LEU A 47 -3.97 3.35 0.46
N TRP A 48 -4.75 2.89 1.42
CA TRP A 48 -4.35 1.80 2.29
C TRP A 48 -5.50 0.90 2.73
N GLY A 49 -5.12 -0.29 3.14
CA GLY A 49 -5.96 -1.31 3.77
C GLY A 49 -5.19 -2.00 4.89
N GLN A 50 -5.86 -2.86 5.65
CA GLN A 50 -5.18 -3.69 6.63
C GLN A 50 -5.89 -5.03 6.80
N VAL A 51 -5.10 -6.03 7.17
CA VAL A 51 -5.57 -7.38 7.47
C VAL A 51 -4.75 -7.98 8.60
N ILE A 52 -5.33 -8.92 9.33
CA ILE A 52 -4.63 -9.72 10.33
C ILE A 52 -4.38 -11.10 9.71
N ILE A 53 -3.12 -11.53 9.66
CA ILE A 53 -2.73 -12.88 9.24
C ILE A 53 -2.02 -13.54 10.42
N GLY A 54 -2.61 -14.61 10.97
CA GLY A 54 -2.13 -15.21 12.21
C GLY A 54 -2.19 -14.19 13.36
N ASP A 55 -1.04 -13.90 13.96
CA ASP A 55 -0.88 -12.90 15.02
C ASP A 55 -0.29 -11.57 14.52
N ALA A 56 -0.13 -11.38 13.21
CA ALA A 56 0.49 -10.20 12.62
C ALA A 56 -0.55 -9.28 11.97
N ARG A 57 -0.48 -7.98 12.27
CA ARG A 57 -1.22 -6.96 11.54
C ARG A 57 -0.39 -6.50 10.34
N ILE A 58 -0.98 -6.56 9.15
CA ILE A 58 -0.34 -6.15 7.90
C ILE A 58 -1.09 -4.96 7.33
N TYR A 59 -0.37 -3.86 7.13
CA TYR A 59 -0.84 -2.70 6.37
C TYR A 59 -0.47 -2.88 4.90
N LEU A 60 -1.41 -2.59 4.00
CA LEU A 60 -1.22 -2.65 2.55
C LEU A 60 -1.32 -1.21 2.03
N ILE A 61 -0.28 -0.68 1.40
CA ILE A 61 -0.16 0.76 1.09
C ILE A 61 0.16 0.98 -0.40
N LYS A 62 -0.62 1.83 -1.06
CA LYS A 62 -0.42 2.31 -2.44
C LYS A 62 -0.23 3.85 -2.43
N PRO A 63 1.01 4.37 -2.40
CA PRO A 63 1.27 5.80 -2.46
C PRO A 63 0.62 6.46 -3.68
N GLN A 64 -0.07 7.58 -3.51
CA GLN A 64 -0.69 8.34 -4.60
C GLN A 64 0.12 9.60 -4.97
N THR A 65 1.42 9.60 -4.64
CA THR A 65 2.34 10.73 -4.85
C THR A 65 3.17 10.64 -6.14
N TYR A 66 2.83 9.70 -7.03
CA TYR A 66 3.71 9.24 -8.11
C TYR A 66 4.99 8.56 -7.59
N MET A 67 5.61 7.75 -8.45
CA MET A 67 6.72 6.86 -8.12
C MET A 67 7.85 7.59 -7.38
N ASN A 68 8.28 8.74 -7.91
CA ASN A 68 9.46 9.47 -7.42
C ASN A 68 9.26 10.07 -6.02
N LEU A 69 8.03 10.34 -5.60
CA LEU A 69 7.71 10.93 -4.30
C LEU A 69 7.04 9.92 -3.36
N SER A 70 7.19 8.62 -3.61
CA SER A 70 6.59 7.57 -2.79
C SER A 70 7.00 7.68 -1.31
N GLY A 71 8.23 8.14 -1.04
CA GLY A 71 8.76 8.31 0.32
C GLY A 71 7.96 9.30 1.18
N GLU A 72 7.37 10.34 0.57
CA GLU A 72 6.54 11.32 1.30
C GLU A 72 5.26 10.69 1.86
N SER A 73 4.68 9.75 1.12
CA SER A 73 3.51 9.00 1.57
C SER A 73 3.93 7.91 2.57
N VAL A 74 4.88 7.05 2.17
CA VAL A 74 5.29 5.88 2.95
C VAL A 74 5.86 6.27 4.30
N GLY A 75 6.76 7.27 4.37
CA GLY A 75 7.36 7.72 5.62
C GLY A 75 6.32 8.12 6.65
N ARG A 76 5.33 8.94 6.25
CA ARG A 76 4.23 9.37 7.12
C ARG A 76 3.37 8.22 7.61
N PHE A 77 3.16 7.19 6.78
CA PHE A 77 2.48 5.97 7.20
C PHE A 77 3.26 5.21 8.27
N LEU A 78 4.55 4.94 8.02
CA LEU A 78 5.40 4.18 8.93
C LEU A 78 5.50 4.89 10.29
N ASP A 79 5.71 6.21 10.28
CA ASP A 79 5.78 7.03 11.50
C ASP A 79 4.46 7.00 12.28
N TYR A 80 3.33 7.23 11.60
CA TYR A 80 2.01 7.29 12.25
C TYR A 80 1.60 5.94 12.86
N PHE A 81 1.85 4.84 12.15
CA PHE A 81 1.50 3.50 12.62
C PHE A 81 2.62 2.84 13.45
N LYS A 82 3.72 3.56 13.70
CA LYS A 82 4.89 3.10 14.49
C LYS A 82 5.46 1.78 13.95
N ILE A 83 5.52 1.66 12.63
CA ILE A 83 6.08 0.50 11.93
C ILE A 83 7.58 0.73 11.80
N ARG A 84 8.38 -0.24 12.24
CA ARG A 84 9.84 -0.20 12.22
C ARG A 84 10.40 -1.26 11.30
#